data_AF-A0AA43F7E1-F1
#
_entry.id   AF-A0AA43F7E1-F1
#
_cell.length_a   1.000
_cell.length_b   1.000
_cell.length_c   1.000
_cell.angle_alpha   90.00
_cell.angle_beta   90.00
_cell.angle_gamma   90.00
#
_symmetry.space_group_name_H-M   'P 1'
#
loop_
_entity.id
_entity.type
_entity.pdbx_description
1 polymer ?
#
loop_
_entity_poly.entity_id
_entity_poly.type
_entity_poly.pdbx_seq_one_letter_code
_entity_poly.pdbx_strand_id
1 'polypeptide(L)'
;MFRFLLGRKLAWEFVKANWDQLDRLFPKQGLRHMCGGVVGFVPPELEQDVRAFFTSRKIDLGGKTLNQYLEQLRVAVSFRQRERHAIYNALVSAIWS
;
A
#
# COMPACT_ATOMS: atom_id res chain seq x y z
N MET A 1 14.03 -5.21 11.70
CA MET A 1 12.94 -5.17 10.69
C MET A 1 11.71 -4.32 11.09
N PHE A 2 11.48 -4.01 12.37
CA PHE A 2 10.33 -3.21 12.83
C PHE A 2 10.34 -1.72 12.42
N ARG A 3 11.52 -1.11 12.30
CA ARG A 3 11.67 0.35 12.10
C ARG A 3 11.11 0.87 10.78
N PHE A 4 11.15 0.07 9.71
CA PHE A 4 10.61 0.48 8.41
C PHE A 4 9.09 0.44 8.35
N LEU A 5 8.44 -0.53 9.01
CA LEU A 5 6.97 -0.65 9.04
C LEU A 5 6.33 0.52 9.79
N LEU A 6 6.94 0.96 10.89
CA LEU A 6 6.54 2.15 11.64
C LEU A 6 6.58 3.41 10.76
N GLY A 7 7.68 3.67 10.04
CA GLY A 7 7.80 4.85 9.18
C GLY A 7 6.72 4.93 8.10
N ARG A 8 6.27 3.77 7.60
CA ARG A 8 5.26 3.68 6.53
C ARG A 8 3.85 3.89 7.05
N LYS A 9 3.55 3.35 8.23
CA LYS A 9 2.31 3.64 8.94
C LYS A 9 2.23 5.14 9.26
N LEU A 10 3.30 5.73 9.77
CA LEU A 10 3.37 7.17 10.05
C LEU A 10 3.18 8.02 8.79
N ALA A 11 3.80 7.63 7.66
CA ALA A 11 3.60 8.33 6.38
C ALA A 11 2.14 8.24 5.91
N TRP A 12 1.49 7.07 6.07
CA TRP A 12 0.08 6.91 5.71
C TRP A 12 -0.85 7.74 6.60
N GLU A 13 -0.63 7.74 7.91
CA GLU A 13 -1.39 8.60 8.84
C GLU A 13 -1.23 10.08 8.49
N PHE A 14 -0.01 10.52 8.13
CA PHE A 14 0.23 11.88 7.69
C PHE A 14 -0.56 12.23 6.41
N VAL A 15 -0.60 11.33 5.43
CA VAL A 15 -1.39 11.54 4.20
C VAL A 15 -2.87 11.65 4.51
N LYS A 16 -3.42 10.76 5.36
CA LYS A 16 -4.84 10.81 5.75
C LYS A 16 -5.19 12.11 6.47
N ALA A 17 -4.32 12.56 7.37
CA ALA A 17 -4.52 13.79 8.16
C ALA A 17 -4.46 15.07 7.32
N ASN A 18 -3.64 15.08 6.26
CA ASN A 18 -3.38 16.29 5.46
C ASN A 18 -3.98 16.23 4.05
N TRP A 19 -4.88 15.26 3.79
CA TRP A 19 -5.38 14.97 2.45
C TRP A 19 -5.91 16.19 1.70
N ASP A 20 -6.76 17.00 2.34
CA ASP A 20 -7.39 18.15 1.67
C ASP A 20 -6.38 19.22 1.27
N GLN A 21 -5.29 19.36 2.04
CA GLN A 21 -4.18 20.25 1.70
C GLN A 21 -3.35 19.65 0.57
N LEU A 22 -3.06 18.35 0.62
CA LEU A 22 -2.30 17.64 -0.41
C LEU A 22 -3.03 17.69 -1.76
N ASP A 23 -4.36 17.50 -1.76
CA ASP A 23 -5.19 17.53 -2.97
C ASP A 23 -5.22 18.91 -3.65
N ARG A 24 -5.09 19.99 -2.86
CA ARG A 24 -4.98 21.35 -3.39
C ARG A 24 -3.59 21.68 -3.91
N LEU A 25 -2.54 21.17 -3.26
CA LEU A 25 -1.16 21.54 -3.56
C LEU A 25 -0.53 20.71 -4.67
N PHE A 26 -0.93 19.45 -4.80
CA PHE A 26 -0.32 18.52 -5.75
C PHE A 26 -1.26 18.18 -6.90
N PRO A 27 -0.72 18.06 -8.13
CA PRO A 27 -1.50 17.51 -9.23
C PRO A 27 -1.89 16.05 -8.93
N LYS A 28 -3.00 15.59 -9.50
CA LYS A 28 -3.51 14.21 -9.32
C LYS A 28 -2.45 13.14 -9.59
N GLN A 29 -1.50 13.37 -10.51
CA GLN A 29 -0.38 12.44 -10.73
C GLN A 29 0.58 12.32 -9.53
N GLY A 30 0.84 13.41 -8.81
CA GLY A 30 1.71 13.41 -7.63
C GLY A 30 1.06 12.69 -6.45
N LEU A 31 -0.24 12.93 -6.24
CA LEU A 31 -1.02 12.21 -5.23
C LEU A 31 -1.02 10.70 -5.48
N ARG A 32 -1.15 10.28 -6.74
CA ARG A 32 -1.06 8.85 -7.11
C ARG A 32 0.28 8.23 -6.78
N HIS A 33 1.40 8.91 -7.04
CA HIS A 33 2.74 8.38 -6.73
C HIS A 33 2.96 8.31 -5.21
N MET A 34 2.52 9.32 -4.48
CA MET A 34 2.58 9.34 -3.01
C MET A 34 1.78 8.18 -2.41
N CYS A 35 0.59 7.90 -2.94
CA CYS A 35 -0.22 6.77 -2.50
C CYS A 35 0.39 5.44 -2.95
N GLY A 36 0.86 5.32 -4.20
CA GLY A 36 1.53 4.14 -4.75
C GLY A 36 2.79 3.73 -3.97
N GLY A 37 3.60 4.71 -3.54
CA GLY A 37 4.78 4.49 -2.72
C GLY A 37 4.46 4.01 -1.29
N VAL A 38 3.32 4.42 -0.74
CA VAL A 38 2.79 3.92 0.55
C VAL A 38 2.09 2.55 0.38
N VAL A 39 1.54 2.30 -0.80
CA VAL A 39 0.88 1.05 -1.22
C VAL A 39 1.88 -0.08 -1.49
N GLY A 40 3.18 0.20 -1.61
CA GLY A 40 4.22 -0.84 -1.67
C GLY A 40 4.38 -1.72 -0.41
N PHE A 41 3.48 -1.60 0.58
CA PHE A 41 3.55 -2.30 1.86
C PHE A 41 2.43 -3.30 2.04
N VAL A 42 2.86 -4.55 2.17
CA VAL A 42 2.07 -5.75 2.06
C VAL A 42 1.47 -6.27 3.40
N PRO A 43 1.18 -5.47 4.45
CA PRO A 43 0.25 -5.89 5.50
C PRO A 43 -1.21 -5.82 4.98
N PRO A 44 -2.01 -6.88 5.16
CA PRO A 44 -3.42 -6.90 4.75
C PRO A 44 -4.27 -5.79 5.38
N GLU A 45 -3.95 -5.41 6.62
CA GLU A 45 -4.63 -4.32 7.35
C GLU A 45 -4.47 -2.97 6.64
N LEU A 46 -3.30 -2.72 6.03
CA LEU A 46 -3.02 -1.47 5.33
C LEU A 46 -3.74 -1.41 3.99
N GLU A 47 -3.87 -2.53 3.28
CA GLU A 47 -4.69 -2.61 2.06
C GLU A 47 -6.14 -2.22 2.34
N GLN A 48 -6.73 -2.79 3.41
CA GLN A 48 -8.12 -2.50 3.76
C GLN A 48 -8.31 -1.02 4.11
N ASP A 49 -7.41 -0.44 4.90
CA ASP A 49 -7.46 0.98 5.28
C ASP A 49 -7.32 1.92 4.07
N VAL A 50 -6.40 1.62 3.14
CA VAL A 50 -6.25 2.37 1.89
C VAL A 50 -7.51 2.31 1.04
N ARG A 51 -8.10 1.11 0.88
CA ARG A 51 -9.32 0.93 0.08
C ARG A 51 -10.51 1.66 0.70
N ALA A 52 -10.65 1.59 2.02
CA ALA A 52 -11.68 2.30 2.77
C ALA A 52 -11.54 3.82 2.64
N PHE A 53 -10.31 4.35 2.72
CA PHE A 53 -10.03 5.77 2.58
C PHE A 53 -10.49 6.34 1.23
N PHE A 54 -10.09 5.70 0.12
CA PHE A 54 -10.48 6.17 -1.22
C PHE A 54 -11.97 6.01 -1.51
N THR A 55 -12.58 4.92 -1.05
CA THR A 55 -14.00 4.62 -1.29
C THR A 55 -14.92 5.54 -0.48
N SER A 56 -14.63 5.74 0.82
CA SER A 56 -15.47 6.55 1.72
C SER A 56 -15.50 8.03 1.32
N ARG A 57 -14.35 8.57 0.86
CA ARG A 57 -14.22 9.98 0.46
C ARG A 57 -14.59 10.25 -1.00
N LYS A 58 -14.96 9.22 -1.79
CA LYS A 58 -15.23 9.32 -3.24
C LYS A 58 -14.10 10.04 -4.00
N ILE A 59 -12.86 9.80 -3.60
CA ILE A 59 -11.69 10.47 -4.18
C ILE A 59 -11.47 9.93 -5.60
N ASP A 60 -11.51 10.83 -6.58
CA ASP A 60 -11.20 10.49 -7.98
C ASP A 60 -9.80 10.97 -8.39
N LEU A 61 -8.86 10.02 -8.41
CA LEU A 61 -7.50 10.21 -8.93
C LEU A 61 -7.38 9.86 -10.43
N GLY A 62 -8.46 9.97 -11.21
CA GLY A 62 -8.49 9.59 -12.62
C GLY A 62 -8.94 8.14 -12.82
N GLY A 63 -9.99 7.73 -12.10
CA GLY A 63 -10.83 6.54 -12.23
C GLY A 63 -10.14 5.22 -12.58
N LYS A 64 -9.71 5.08 -13.83
CA LYS A 64 -9.09 3.87 -14.37
C LYS A 64 -7.74 3.55 -13.72
N THR A 65 -6.91 4.55 -13.44
CA THR A 65 -5.56 4.34 -12.89
C THR A 65 -5.59 3.96 -11.40
N LEU A 66 -6.51 4.54 -10.62
CA LEU A 66 -6.64 4.23 -9.20
C LEU A 66 -7.06 2.77 -8.98
N ASN A 67 -8.07 2.31 -9.73
CA ASN A 67 -8.53 0.93 -9.64
C ASN A 67 -7.43 -0.08 -9.98
N GLN A 68 -6.60 0.22 -10.99
CA GLN A 68 -5.45 -0.61 -11.34
C GLN A 68 -4.42 -0.69 -10.21
N TYR A 69 -4.12 0.42 -9.52
CA TYR A 69 -3.20 0.40 -8.38
C TYR A 69 -3.76 -0.36 -7.18
N LEU A 70 -5.05 -0.19 -6.88
CA LEU A 70 -5.71 -0.95 -5.82
C LEU A 70 -5.72 -2.45 -6.12
N GLU A 71 -5.84 -2.83 -7.40
CA GLU A 71 -5.75 -4.23 -7.80
C GLU A 71 -4.32 -4.77 -7.70
N GLN A 72 -3.31 -4.01 -8.13
CA GLN A 72 -1.91 -4.38 -7.95
C GLN A 72 -1.55 -4.57 -6.47
N LEU A 73 -2.06 -3.71 -5.59
CA LEU A 73 -1.93 -3.86 -4.14
C LEU A 73 -2.51 -5.18 -3.65
N ARG A 74 -3.75 -5.47 -4.05
CA ARG A 74 -4.44 -6.70 -3.69
C ARG A 74 -3.68 -7.95 -4.14
N VAL A 75 -3.16 -7.93 -5.37
CA VAL A 75 -2.34 -9.03 -5.92
C VAL A 75 -1.08 -9.21 -5.07
N ALA A 76 -0.38 -8.13 -4.74
CA ALA A 76 0.83 -8.18 -3.90
C ALA A 76 0.55 -8.73 -2.49
N VAL A 77 -0.55 -8.29 -1.85
CA VAL A 77 -0.99 -8.79 -0.54
C VAL A 77 -1.33 -10.26 -0.58
N SER A 78 -2.16 -10.65 -1.56
CA SER A 78 -2.59 -12.04 -1.73
C SER A 78 -1.41 -12.97 -2.01
N PHE A 79 -0.46 -12.53 -2.84
CA PHE A 79 0.76 -13.29 -3.12
C PHE A 79 1.58 -13.50 -1.85
N ARG A 80 1.84 -12.43 -1.08
CA ARG A 80 2.60 -12.56 0.17
C ARG A 80 1.91 -13.47 1.18
N GLN A 81 0.58 -13.37 1.34
CA GLN A 81 -0.15 -14.22 2.28
C GLN A 81 -0.01 -15.71 1.94
N ARG A 82 -0.10 -16.06 0.65
CA ARG A 82 0.04 -17.45 0.19
C ARG A 82 1.47 -17.95 0.25
N GLU A 83 2.41 -17.19 -0.32
CA GLU A 83 3.75 -17.70 -0.59
C GLU A 83 4.73 -17.52 0.58
N ARG A 84 4.38 -16.72 1.61
CA ARG A 84 5.29 -16.44 2.74
C ARG A 84 5.88 -17.71 3.34
N HIS A 85 5.06 -18.71 3.63
CA HIS A 85 5.51 -19.93 4.29
C HIS A 85 6.32 -20.81 3.36
N ALA A 86 5.90 -20.94 2.09
CA ALA A 86 6.62 -21.72 1.09
C ALA A 86 8.02 -21.14 0.84
N ILE A 87 8.11 -19.82 0.64
CA ILE A 87 9.40 -19.11 0.46
C ILE A 87 10.27 -19.23 1.71
N TYR A 88 9.70 -19.05 2.91
CA TYR A 88 10.45 -19.21 4.15
C TYR A 88 11.04 -20.61 4.28
N ASN A 89 10.23 -21.65 4.04
CA ASN A 89 10.67 -23.04 4.11
C ASN A 89 11.75 -23.35 3.06
N ALA A 90 11.59 -22.86 1.83
CA ALA A 90 12.59 -23.03 0.77
C ALA A 90 13.93 -22.35 1.13
N LEU A 91 13.89 -21.12 1.67
CA LEU A 91 15.09 -20.40 2.11
C LEU A 91 15.78 -21.10 3.28
N VAL A 92 15.02 -21.57 4.27
CA VAL A 92 15.57 -22.34 5.39
C VAL A 92 16.21 -23.63 4.87
N SER A 93 15.50 -24.40 4.04
CA SER A 93 16.01 -25.63 3.46
C SER A 93 17.30 -25.44 2.67
N ALA A 94 17.46 -24.31 1.96
CA ALA A 94 18.65 -24.01 1.17
C ALA A 94 19.85 -23.53 2.01
N ILE A 95 19.63 -23.08 3.25
CA ILE A 95 20.69 -22.64 4.17
C ILE A 95 21.28 -23.82 4.95
N TRP A 96 20.48 -24.88 5.18
CA TRP A 96 20.88 -26.08 5.93
C TRP A 96 21.24 -27.29 5.03
N SER A 97 21.41 -27.06 3.72
CA SER A 97 21.90 -28.02 2.72
C SER A 97 23.28 -27.62 2.22
#